data_AF-A0A2I0HUS9-F1
#
_entry.id   AF-A0A2I0HUS9-F1
#
_cell.length_a   1.000
_cell.length_b   1.000
_cell.length_c   1.000
_cell.angle_alpha   90.00
_cell.angle_beta   90.00
_cell.angle_gamma   90.00
#
_symmetry.space_group_name_H-M   'P 1'
#
loop_
_entity.id
_entity.type
_entity.pdbx_description
1 polymer ?
#
loop_
_entity_poly.entity_id
_entity_poly.type
_entity_poly.pdbx_seq_one_letter_code
_entity_poly.pdbx_strand_id
1 'polypeptide(L)'
;MTKYVADNTIGVSKDTQLRMLKIFKVVLEDRGKGMFEFAHGIMKNRWYKLRNVLAQTDRFSLQNTSASYCTFFHKEREYTPAFAWLKCEKEEDENCYEVLRSGNIIGRKGDIFNADNRYVRLSLIGLEDDFNSLLNHLRNWSAPSQNSHGMEISTPDLTHLCVWIGGSLHWVMLPWHRSQVVSKGMSALLCDWKLMLISLLEIEILKSYYHTC
;
A
#
# COMPACT_ATOMS: atom_id res chain seq x y z
N MET A 1 19.51 29.97 15.30
CA MET A 1 19.68 29.52 13.90
C MET A 1 20.80 30.28 13.18
N THR A 2 20.76 31.61 13.08
CA THR A 2 21.79 32.39 12.36
C THR A 2 23.21 32.18 12.87
N LYS A 3 23.41 32.12 14.19
CA LYS A 3 24.71 31.81 14.81
C LYS A 3 25.22 30.42 14.39
N TYR A 4 24.38 29.40 14.47
CA TYR A 4 24.72 28.04 14.02
C TYR A 4 25.16 28.02 12.55
N VAL A 5 24.45 28.71 11.66
CA VAL A 5 24.80 28.76 10.23
C VAL A 5 26.12 29.49 9.99
N ALA A 6 26.38 30.56 10.73
CA ALA A 6 27.65 31.28 10.66
C ALA A 6 28.81 30.40 11.14
N ASP A 7 28.62 29.70 12.26
CA ASP A 7 29.67 28.89 12.90
C ASP A 7 29.93 27.56 12.14
N ASN A 8 28.92 26.93 11.53
CA ASN A 8 29.08 25.62 10.86
C ASN A 8 29.49 25.73 9.39
N THR A 9 28.85 26.62 8.62
CA THR A 9 28.99 26.66 7.16
C THR A 9 29.34 28.03 6.61
N ILE A 10 29.49 29.03 7.49
CA ILE A 10 29.78 30.43 7.12
C ILE A 10 28.76 30.92 6.08
N GLY A 11 27.49 30.68 6.35
CA GLY A 11 26.38 31.01 5.44
C GLY A 11 26.00 29.87 4.50
N VAL A 12 25.36 30.23 3.39
CA VAL A 12 24.90 29.29 2.35
C VAL A 12 25.42 29.72 0.98
N SER A 13 25.69 28.76 0.10
CA SER A 13 26.26 29.03 -1.23
C SER A 13 25.42 30.04 -2.01
N LYS A 14 26.08 31.06 -2.57
CA LYS A 14 25.43 32.09 -3.40
C LYS A 14 24.98 31.53 -4.74
N ASP A 15 25.72 30.57 -5.31
CA ASP A 15 25.32 29.88 -6.54
C ASP A 15 24.06 29.06 -6.34
N THR A 16 23.94 28.35 -5.22
CA THR A 16 22.71 27.61 -4.87
C THR A 16 21.52 28.56 -4.70
N GLN A 17 21.71 29.69 -4.01
CA GLN A 17 20.68 30.73 -3.88
C GLN A 17 20.22 31.24 -5.26
N LEU A 18 21.16 31.58 -6.15
CA LEU A 18 20.85 32.09 -7.49
C LEU A 18 20.16 31.06 -8.37
N ARG A 19 20.60 29.79 -8.32
CA ARG A 19 19.96 28.69 -9.07
C ARG A 19 18.55 28.43 -8.57
N MET A 20 18.34 28.34 -7.26
CA MET A 20 17.02 28.15 -6.68
C MET A 20 16.09 29.32 -6.94
N LEU A 21 16.60 30.56 -6.90
CA LEU A 21 15.81 31.73 -7.26
C LEU A 21 15.28 31.66 -8.70
N LYS A 22 16.10 31.22 -9.66
CA LYS A 22 15.67 31.01 -11.05
C LYS A 22 14.60 29.92 -11.16
N ILE A 23 14.78 28.79 -10.47
CA ILE A 23 13.80 27.70 -10.46
C ILE A 23 12.48 28.17 -9.85
N PHE A 24 12.53 28.84 -8.69
CA PHE A 24 11.32 29.34 -8.03
C PHE A 24 10.57 30.36 -8.86
N LYS A 25 11.27 31.23 -9.61
CA LYS A 25 10.60 32.16 -10.53
C LYS A 25 9.70 31.43 -11.53
N VAL A 26 10.21 30.35 -12.14
CA VAL A 26 9.43 29.53 -13.09
C VAL A 26 8.36 28.72 -12.39
N VAL A 27 8.69 28.07 -11.27
CA VAL A 27 7.73 27.24 -10.51
C VAL A 27 6.57 28.06 -9.97
N LEU A 28 6.78 29.32 -9.64
CA LEU A 28 5.73 30.19 -9.08
C LEU A 28 4.93 30.94 -10.17
N GLU A 29 5.22 30.73 -11.45
CA GLU A 29 4.35 31.17 -12.55
C GLU A 29 2.94 30.58 -12.36
N ASP A 30 1.91 31.37 -12.63
CA ASP A 30 0.51 31.04 -12.32
C ASP A 30 0.30 30.53 -10.86
N ARG A 31 1.00 31.15 -9.90
CA ARG A 31 0.98 30.76 -8.47
C ARG A 31 1.40 29.30 -8.23
N GLY A 32 2.13 28.71 -9.18
CA GLY A 32 2.61 27.34 -9.16
C GLY A 32 1.57 26.26 -9.45
N LYS A 33 0.35 26.64 -9.85
CA LYS A 33 -0.71 25.68 -10.18
C LYS A 33 -0.25 24.65 -11.21
N GLY A 34 0.47 25.06 -12.25
CA GLY A 34 0.97 24.16 -13.28
C GLY A 34 1.88 23.05 -12.74
N MET A 35 2.89 23.41 -11.94
CA MET A 35 3.82 22.45 -11.34
C MET A 35 3.11 21.49 -10.37
N PHE A 36 2.26 22.02 -9.49
CA PHE A 36 1.57 21.19 -8.49
C PHE A 36 0.50 20.30 -9.11
N GLU A 37 -0.21 20.76 -10.15
CA GLU A 37 -1.16 19.93 -10.89
C GLU A 37 -0.45 18.76 -11.59
N PHE A 38 0.69 19.04 -12.23
CA PHE A 38 1.53 18.04 -12.87
C PHE A 38 2.02 16.99 -11.86
N ALA A 39 2.61 17.44 -10.75
CA ALA A 39 3.13 16.54 -9.72
C ALA A 39 2.03 15.66 -9.11
N HIS A 40 0.87 16.26 -8.78
CA HIS A 40 -0.27 15.52 -8.26
C HIS A 40 -0.78 14.48 -9.26
N GLY A 41 -0.85 14.81 -10.56
CA GLY A 41 -1.24 13.86 -11.61
C GLY A 41 -0.34 12.61 -11.66
N ILE A 42 0.98 12.82 -11.62
CA ILE A 42 1.97 11.73 -11.60
C ILE A 42 1.83 10.90 -10.32
N MET A 43 1.79 11.54 -9.16
CA MET A 43 1.72 10.84 -7.88
C MET A 43 0.40 10.10 -7.69
N LYS A 44 -0.72 10.64 -8.18
CA LYS A 44 -2.01 9.94 -8.21
C LYS A 44 -1.94 8.65 -9.01
N ASN A 45 -1.36 8.70 -10.21
CA ASN A 45 -1.20 7.53 -11.06
C ASN A 45 -0.31 6.47 -10.39
N ARG A 46 0.82 6.87 -9.81
CA ARG A 46 1.73 5.97 -9.08
C ARG A 46 1.04 5.33 -7.88
N TRP A 47 0.35 6.12 -7.06
CA TRP A 47 -0.39 5.62 -5.89
C TRP A 47 -1.49 4.62 -6.30
N TYR A 48 -2.25 4.92 -7.35
CA TYR A 48 -3.28 4.03 -7.88
C TYR A 48 -2.70 2.69 -8.36
N LYS A 49 -1.65 2.72 -9.19
CA LYS A 49 -0.98 1.51 -9.67
C LYS A 49 -0.45 0.64 -8.52
N LEU A 50 0.15 1.26 -7.50
CA LEU A 50 0.67 0.55 -6.33
C LEU A 50 -0.46 -0.12 -5.53
N ARG A 51 -1.53 0.64 -5.19
CA ARG A 51 -2.69 0.09 -4.48
C ARG A 51 -3.29 -1.10 -5.21
N ASN A 52 -3.41 -1.02 -6.54
CA ASN A 52 -3.96 -2.10 -7.34
C ASN A 52 -3.11 -3.37 -7.31
N VAL A 53 -1.78 -3.25 -7.28
CA VAL A 53 -0.89 -4.42 -7.18
C VAL A 53 -0.99 -5.05 -5.79
N LEU A 54 -0.96 -4.23 -4.74
CA LEU A 54 -0.98 -4.73 -3.37
C LEU A 54 -2.35 -5.27 -2.96
N ALA A 55 -3.45 -4.76 -3.52
CA ALA A 55 -4.80 -5.26 -3.28
C ALA A 55 -5.03 -6.71 -3.75
N GLN A 56 -4.11 -7.28 -4.54
CA GLN A 56 -4.17 -8.68 -4.98
C GLN A 56 -3.73 -9.66 -3.87
N THR A 57 -3.14 -9.15 -2.79
CA THR A 57 -2.64 -9.96 -1.66
C THR A 57 -3.08 -9.40 -0.34
N ASP A 58 -3.37 -10.29 0.60
CA ASP A 58 -3.61 -9.98 2.02
C ASP A 58 -2.32 -9.88 2.85
N ARG A 59 -1.17 -10.22 2.26
CA ARG A 59 0.15 -10.21 2.93
C ARG A 59 0.60 -8.82 3.37
N PHE A 60 0.16 -7.78 2.67
CA PHE A 60 0.62 -6.41 2.89
C PHE A 60 -0.55 -5.46 3.12
N SER A 61 -0.34 -4.50 4.02
CA SER A 61 -1.23 -3.35 4.18
C SER A 61 -0.50 -2.04 3.92
N LEU A 62 -1.25 -1.04 3.46
CA LEU A 62 -0.77 0.32 3.20
C LEU A 62 -1.37 1.29 4.21
N GLN A 63 -0.76 2.48 4.32
CA GLN A 63 -1.33 3.55 5.10
C GLN A 63 -2.75 3.91 4.64
N ASN A 64 -3.63 4.19 5.60
CA ASN A 64 -4.98 4.64 5.31
C ASN A 64 -4.95 6.10 4.81
N THR A 65 -5.51 6.34 3.62
CA THR A 65 -5.59 7.66 3.01
C THR A 65 -7.02 7.91 2.54
N SER A 66 -7.66 8.97 3.03
CA SER A 66 -9.01 9.38 2.63
C SER A 66 -8.98 10.65 1.79
N ALA A 67 -10.00 10.94 0.98
CA ALA A 67 -10.07 12.24 0.33
C ALA A 67 -10.25 13.38 1.35
N SER A 68 -9.80 14.58 1.01
CA SER A 68 -9.99 15.78 1.83
C SER A 68 -10.04 17.06 0.99
N TYR A 69 -10.59 18.14 1.55
CA TYR A 69 -10.67 19.42 0.88
C TYR A 69 -9.31 20.13 0.82
N CYS A 70 -8.88 20.47 -0.40
CA CYS A 70 -7.65 21.20 -0.62
C CYS A 70 -7.88 22.70 -0.77
N THR A 71 -7.25 23.52 0.09
CA THR A 71 -7.37 24.99 0.04
C THR A 71 -6.60 25.61 -1.12
N PHE A 72 -5.47 25.03 -1.56
CA PHE A 72 -4.69 25.55 -2.68
C PHE A 72 -5.42 25.42 -4.03
N PHE A 73 -6.06 24.25 -4.27
CA PHE A 73 -6.80 23.97 -5.50
C PHE A 73 -8.31 24.24 -5.39
N HIS A 74 -8.81 24.57 -4.19
CA HIS A 74 -10.22 24.78 -3.88
C HIS A 74 -11.15 23.63 -4.27
N LYS A 75 -10.71 22.38 -4.11
CA LYS A 75 -11.51 21.17 -4.42
C LYS A 75 -11.11 19.99 -3.55
N GLU A 76 -11.99 19.00 -3.49
CA GLU A 76 -11.68 17.73 -2.83
C GLU A 76 -10.67 16.91 -3.64
N ARG A 77 -9.66 16.36 -2.96
CA ARG A 77 -8.59 15.55 -3.55
C ARG A 77 -8.22 14.37 -2.67
N GLU A 78 -7.81 13.29 -3.32
CA GLU A 78 -7.18 12.14 -2.66
C GLU A 78 -5.74 12.50 -2.27
N TYR A 79 -5.25 11.95 -1.16
CA TYR A 79 -3.83 12.05 -0.83
C TYR A 79 -2.98 11.26 -1.82
N THR A 80 -1.89 11.88 -2.26
CA THR A 80 -0.92 11.28 -3.18
C THR A 80 0.48 11.29 -2.55
N PRO A 81 0.74 10.37 -1.61
CA PRO A 81 1.95 10.44 -0.77
C PRO A 81 3.21 10.16 -1.58
N ALA A 82 4.32 10.81 -1.22
CA ALA A 82 5.64 10.57 -1.81
C ALA A 82 6.24 9.20 -1.47
N PHE A 83 5.77 8.60 -0.37
CA PHE A 83 6.25 7.33 0.15
C PHE A 83 5.08 6.40 0.47
N ALA A 84 5.24 5.12 0.19
CA ALA A 84 4.35 4.08 0.69
C ALA A 84 4.88 3.57 2.03
N TRP A 85 4.00 3.52 3.03
CA TRP A 85 4.26 2.92 4.32
C TRP A 85 3.63 1.54 4.32
N LEU A 86 4.44 0.54 3.98
CA LEU A 86 4.01 -0.84 3.82
C LEU A 86 4.19 -1.58 5.14
N LYS A 87 3.18 -2.34 5.54
CA LYS A 87 3.26 -3.26 6.69
C LYS A 87 3.10 -4.69 6.20
N CYS A 88 3.94 -5.59 6.68
CA CYS A 88 3.72 -7.03 6.51
C CYS A 88 2.75 -7.51 7.60
N GLU A 89 1.64 -8.16 7.20
CA GLU A 89 0.58 -8.59 8.13
C GLU A 89 0.75 -10.03 8.60
N LYS A 90 1.41 -10.89 7.81
CA LYS A 90 1.63 -12.29 8.19
C LYS A 90 2.54 -12.37 9.42
N GLU A 91 2.20 -13.26 10.34
CA GLU A 91 3.00 -13.49 11.55
C GLU A 91 4.41 -14.00 11.23
N GLU A 92 4.55 -14.77 10.14
CA GLU A 92 5.83 -15.26 9.62
C GLU A 92 6.78 -14.14 9.17
N ASP A 93 6.24 -12.98 8.80
CA ASP A 93 6.99 -11.85 8.25
C ASP A 93 7.39 -10.83 9.34
N GLU A 94 7.99 -11.30 10.45
CA GLU A 94 8.41 -10.43 11.56
C GLU A 94 9.36 -9.31 11.13
N ASN A 95 10.27 -9.60 10.19
CA ASN A 95 11.17 -8.63 9.60
C ASN A 95 10.81 -8.36 8.14
N CYS A 96 9.89 -7.42 7.94
CA CYS A 96 9.34 -7.08 6.63
C CYS A 96 10.41 -6.55 5.67
N TYR A 97 11.48 -5.94 6.19
CA TYR A 97 12.58 -5.48 5.36
C TYR A 97 13.35 -6.64 4.69
N GLU A 98 13.71 -7.68 5.45
CA GLU A 98 14.43 -8.83 4.88
C GLU A 98 13.52 -9.61 3.91
N VAL A 99 12.22 -9.70 4.22
CA VAL A 99 11.21 -10.27 3.32
C VAL A 99 11.21 -9.53 1.97
N LEU A 100 11.07 -8.21 1.96
CA LEU A 100 11.08 -7.43 0.71
C LEU A 100 12.43 -7.50 0.00
N ARG A 101 13.53 -7.53 0.77
CA ARG A 101 14.88 -7.64 0.21
C ARG A 101 15.08 -8.95 -0.53
N SER A 102 14.51 -10.05 -0.05
CA SER A 102 14.53 -11.34 -0.76
C SER A 102 13.77 -11.30 -2.09
N GLY A 103 12.76 -10.42 -2.20
CA GLY A 103 12.06 -10.08 -3.45
C GLY A 103 12.72 -8.98 -4.29
N ASN A 104 13.99 -8.67 -4.01
CA ASN A 104 14.75 -7.61 -4.69
C ASN A 104 14.09 -6.23 -4.61
N ILE A 105 13.40 -5.95 -3.50
CA ILE A 105 12.79 -4.66 -3.20
C ILE A 105 13.56 -4.02 -2.04
N ILE A 106 14.15 -2.86 -2.29
CA ILE A 106 14.92 -2.13 -1.28
C ILE A 106 14.09 -0.95 -0.78
N GLY A 107 13.76 -0.99 0.52
CA GLY A 107 13.10 0.11 1.23
C GLY A 107 13.93 0.67 2.38
N ARG A 108 13.33 1.54 3.19
CA ARG A 108 13.89 1.95 4.48
C ARG A 108 13.15 1.23 5.59
N LYS A 109 13.90 0.61 6.50
CA LYS A 109 13.37 -0.11 7.66
C LYS A 109 12.54 0.81 8.56
N GLY A 110 11.49 0.26 9.16
CA GLY A 110 10.59 0.97 10.08
C GLY A 110 11.25 1.39 11.39
N ASP A 111 12.20 0.59 11.89
CA ASP A 111 12.96 0.83 13.14
C ASP A 111 13.68 2.18 13.17
N ILE A 112 14.24 2.63 12.04
CA ILE A 112 14.88 3.94 11.87
C ILE A 112 13.88 5.09 12.11
N PHE A 113 12.58 4.81 11.99
CA PHE A 113 11.48 5.75 12.25
C PHE A 113 10.76 5.47 13.56
N ASN A 114 11.36 4.70 14.48
CA ASN A 114 10.73 4.26 15.73
C ASN A 114 9.43 3.47 15.53
N ALA A 115 9.28 2.79 14.39
CA ALA A 115 8.18 1.87 14.12
C ALA A 115 8.61 0.41 14.28
N ASP A 116 7.64 -0.49 14.30
CA ASP A 116 7.88 -1.94 14.29
C ASP A 116 8.68 -2.37 13.04
N ASN A 117 9.49 -3.43 13.17
CA ASN A 117 10.24 -4.10 12.09
C ASN A 117 9.32 -4.67 10.99
N ARG A 118 8.02 -4.75 11.27
CA ARG A 118 6.97 -5.07 10.29
C ARG A 118 6.73 -3.96 9.27
N TYR A 119 7.25 -2.76 9.48
CA TYR A 119 7.07 -1.64 8.55
C TYR A 119 8.28 -1.38 7.67
N VAL A 120 8.02 -1.01 6.42
CA VAL A 120 9.01 -0.56 5.45
C VAL A 120 8.49 0.64 4.67
N ARG A 121 9.34 1.65 4.51
CA ARG A 121 9.08 2.81 3.65
C ARG A 121 9.61 2.57 2.24
N LEU A 122 8.72 2.64 1.25
CA LEU A 122 9.07 2.57 -0.17
C LEU A 122 8.99 3.96 -0.79
N SER A 123 9.98 4.32 -1.61
CA SER A 123 9.98 5.59 -2.35
C SER A 123 9.12 5.48 -3.59
N LEU A 124 8.14 6.39 -3.72
CA LEU A 124 7.36 6.55 -4.95
C LEU A 124 7.86 7.73 -5.79
N ILE A 125 8.72 8.56 -5.20
CA ILE A 125 9.48 9.61 -5.88
C ILE A 125 10.78 9.02 -6.42
N GLY A 126 11.02 9.21 -7.71
CA GLY A 126 12.08 8.54 -8.47
C GLY A 126 11.76 8.52 -9.97
N LEU A 127 12.66 7.92 -10.75
CA LEU A 127 12.45 7.73 -12.18
C LEU A 127 11.25 6.78 -12.41
N GLU A 128 10.60 6.92 -13.56
CA GLU A 128 9.47 6.06 -13.91
C GLU A 128 9.89 4.59 -14.03
N ASP A 129 11.10 4.33 -14.52
CA ASP A 129 11.66 2.97 -14.66
C ASP A 129 11.90 2.31 -13.29
N ASP A 130 12.39 3.06 -12.30
CA ASP A 130 12.56 2.58 -10.93
C ASP A 130 11.21 2.20 -10.33
N PHE A 131 10.20 3.05 -10.54
CA PHE A 131 8.84 2.80 -10.05
C PHE A 131 8.21 1.57 -10.74
N ASN A 132 8.39 1.43 -12.07
CA ASN A 132 7.89 0.27 -12.79
C ASN A 132 8.59 -1.03 -12.36
N SER A 133 9.90 -0.98 -12.11
CA SER A 133 10.67 -2.11 -11.58
C SER A 133 10.17 -2.54 -10.20
N LEU A 134 9.90 -1.57 -9.32
CA LEU A 134 9.27 -1.83 -8.01
C LEU A 134 7.93 -2.55 -8.16
N LEU A 135 7.05 -2.06 -9.04
CA LEU A 135 5.75 -2.70 -9.27
C LEU A 135 5.89 -4.12 -9.83
N ASN A 136 6.84 -4.35 -10.72
CA ASN A 136 7.07 -5.67 -11.30
C ASN A 136 7.60 -6.66 -10.27
N HIS A 137 8.53 -6.25 -9.41
CA HIS A 137 8.99 -7.09 -8.30
C HIS A 137 7.83 -7.40 -7.33
N LEU A 138 7.01 -6.40 -6.99
CA LEU A 138 5.84 -6.60 -6.15
C LEU A 138 4.85 -7.60 -6.77
N ARG A 139 4.55 -7.50 -8.07
CA ARG A 139 3.66 -8.44 -8.77
C ARG A 139 4.19 -9.87 -8.79
N ASN A 140 5.47 -10.03 -9.09
CA ASN A 140 6.09 -11.35 -9.15
C ASN A 140 6.13 -12.00 -7.75
N TRP A 141 6.29 -11.19 -6.72
CA TRP A 141 6.31 -11.64 -5.33
C TRP A 141 4.90 -11.86 -4.74
N SER A 142 3.91 -11.14 -5.26
CA SER A 142 2.51 -11.22 -4.86
C SER A 142 1.74 -12.33 -5.57
N ALA A 143 2.28 -12.86 -6.68
CA ALA A 143 1.71 -14.00 -7.36
C ALA A 143 1.71 -15.22 -6.41
N PRO A 144 0.61 -15.99 -6.32
CA PRO A 144 0.65 -17.26 -5.61
C PRO A 144 1.76 -18.10 -6.23
N SER A 145 2.63 -18.66 -5.39
CA SER A 145 3.65 -19.61 -5.82
C SER A 145 2.97 -20.71 -6.63
N GLN A 146 3.12 -20.69 -7.95
CA GLN A 146 2.98 -21.89 -8.73
C GLN A 146 4.12 -22.78 -8.24
N ASN A 147 3.80 -23.71 -7.35
CA ASN A 147 4.70 -24.82 -7.05
C ASN A 147 5.02 -25.46 -8.41
N SER A 148 6.22 -25.23 -8.92
CA SER A 148 6.81 -26.02 -9.98
C SER A 148 7.18 -27.39 -9.41
N HIS A 149 6.17 -28.13 -8.95
CA HIS A 149 6.24 -29.58 -9.02
C HIS A 149 6.03 -29.92 -10.49
N GLY A 150 7.09 -30.37 -11.14
CA GLY A 150 6.98 -31.02 -12.43
C GLY A 150 5.92 -32.12 -12.33
N MET A 151 4.85 -31.97 -13.08
CA MET A 151 3.91 -33.04 -13.35
C MET A 151 3.93 -33.22 -14.85
N GLU A 152 4.34 -34.42 -15.26
CA GLU A 152 4.36 -34.89 -16.63
C GLU A 152 3.06 -34.59 -17.36
N ILE A 153 3.22 -34.32 -18.65
CA ILE A 153 2.16 -34.32 -19.63
C ILE A 153 1.57 -35.74 -19.65
N SER A 154 0.40 -35.92 -19.06
CA SER A 154 -0.51 -37.02 -19.40
C SER A 154 -1.84 -36.41 -19.80
N THR A 155 -2.04 -36.24 -21.10
CA THR A 155 -3.35 -36.03 -21.71
C THR A 155 -4.25 -37.23 -21.39
N PRO A 156 -5.45 -37.05 -20.80
CA PRO A 156 -6.45 -38.09 -20.86
C PRO A 156 -7.25 -37.92 -22.13
N ASP A 157 -7.03 -38.93 -22.97
CA ASP A 157 -7.77 -39.37 -24.13
C ASP A 157 -9.30 -39.21 -23.97
N LEU A 158 -9.94 -38.80 -25.08
CA LEU A 158 -11.38 -38.70 -25.23
C LEU A 158 -11.96 -40.10 -25.44
N THR A 159 -12.26 -40.84 -24.37
CA THR A 159 -13.12 -42.03 -24.49
C THR A 159 -14.00 -42.27 -23.25
N HIS A 160 -15.30 -42.07 -23.47
CA HIS A 160 -16.45 -42.84 -22.96
C HIS A 160 -16.59 -43.13 -21.45
N LEU A 161 -17.72 -42.65 -20.90
CA LEU A 161 -18.68 -43.50 -20.18
C LEU A 161 -20.09 -42.88 -20.26
N CYS A 162 -20.70 -42.99 -21.43
CA CYS A 162 -22.16 -43.02 -21.55
C CYS A 162 -22.60 -44.44 -21.14
N VAL A 163 -23.32 -44.58 -20.04
CA VAL A 163 -23.95 -45.84 -19.66
C VAL A 163 -25.38 -45.85 -20.19
N TRP A 164 -25.62 -46.74 -21.16
CA TRP A 164 -26.93 -47.00 -21.76
C TRP A 164 -27.51 -48.24 -21.07
N ILE A 165 -28.54 -48.07 -20.23
CA ILE A 165 -29.30 -49.20 -19.67
C ILE A 165 -30.78 -48.95 -19.97
N GLY A 166 -31.33 -49.78 -20.86
CA GLY A 166 -32.77 -50.10 -20.88
C GLY A 166 -33.75 -48.94 -20.96
N GLY A 167 -33.64 -48.07 -21.98
CA GLY A 167 -34.80 -47.35 -22.53
C GLY A 167 -35.58 -46.39 -21.62
N SER A 168 -35.01 -45.87 -20.53
CA SER A 168 -35.62 -44.76 -19.77
C SER A 168 -34.59 -43.95 -18.98
N LEU A 169 -34.62 -42.62 -19.16
CA LEU A 169 -33.84 -41.66 -18.37
C LEU A 169 -34.45 -41.55 -16.96
N HIS A 170 -33.67 -41.88 -15.93
CA HIS A 170 -34.01 -41.59 -14.54
C HIS A 170 -33.08 -40.51 -13.98
N TRP A 171 -33.66 -39.41 -13.50
CA TRP A 171 -32.97 -38.41 -12.69
C TRP A 171 -32.96 -38.88 -11.23
N VAL A 172 -31.79 -38.96 -10.60
CA VAL A 172 -31.68 -39.20 -9.15
C VAL A 172 -31.41 -37.87 -8.45
N MET A 173 -32.43 -37.32 -7.78
CA MET A 173 -32.31 -36.26 -6.78
C MET A 173 -31.94 -36.89 -5.42
N LEU A 174 -30.94 -36.33 -4.74
CA LEU A 174 -30.64 -36.67 -3.34
C LEU A 174 -31.26 -35.63 -2.38
N PRO A 175 -31.83 -36.03 -1.21
CA PRO A 175 -32.61 -35.14 -0.37
C PRO A 175 -31.82 -34.45 0.75
N TRP A 176 -32.37 -33.30 1.13
CA TRP A 176 -32.16 -32.50 2.33
C TRP A 176 -32.07 -33.30 3.65
N HIS A 177 -31.21 -32.85 4.57
CA HIS A 177 -31.36 -33.07 6.00
C HIS A 177 -31.41 -31.72 6.74
N ARG A 178 -32.45 -31.56 7.56
CA ARG A 178 -32.72 -30.43 8.47
C ARG A 178 -32.30 -30.84 9.89
N SER A 179 -31.67 -29.94 10.63
CA SER A 179 -31.67 -29.90 12.11
C SER A 179 -31.67 -28.45 12.56
N GLN A 180 -32.44 -28.15 13.60
CA GLN A 180 -32.88 -26.80 13.98
C GLN A 180 -32.74 -26.64 15.52
N VAL A 181 -32.38 -25.41 15.95
CA VAL A 181 -32.67 -24.70 17.23
C VAL A 181 -31.94 -25.14 18.52
N VAL A 182 -31.26 -24.21 19.22
CA VAL A 182 -31.74 -23.42 20.40
C VAL A 182 -30.65 -22.43 20.87
N SER A 183 -31.13 -21.24 21.25
CA SER A 183 -30.44 -20.03 21.71
C SER A 183 -30.40 -19.88 23.25
N LYS A 184 -29.49 -19.00 23.72
CA LYS A 184 -29.45 -18.16 24.97
C LYS A 184 -27.99 -18.14 25.47
N GLY A 185 -27.36 -17.04 25.91
CA GLY A 185 -27.75 -15.67 26.17
C GLY A 185 -26.83 -15.09 27.28
N MET A 186 -26.26 -13.90 27.05
CA MET A 186 -25.78 -12.85 27.99
C MET A 186 -24.72 -13.13 29.08
N SER A 187 -23.61 -12.38 29.01
CA SER A 187 -23.10 -11.43 30.04
C SER A 187 -21.74 -10.89 29.56
N ALA A 188 -21.63 -9.65 29.07
CA ALA A 188 -21.34 -8.45 29.87
C ALA A 188 -20.08 -8.57 30.75
N LEU A 189 -18.94 -8.08 30.24
CA LEU A 189 -17.83 -7.53 31.04
C LEU A 189 -17.09 -6.45 30.22
N LEU A 190 -17.33 -5.20 30.62
CA LEU A 190 -16.38 -4.10 30.79
C LEU A 190 -15.12 -4.08 29.89
N CYS A 191 -15.05 -3.12 28.96
CA CYS A 191 -13.78 -2.56 28.47
C CYS A 191 -13.87 -1.04 28.40
N ASP A 192 -13.45 -0.44 29.51
CA ASP A 192 -12.68 0.79 29.68
C ASP A 192 -12.66 1.81 28.50
N TRP A 193 -13.53 2.82 28.59
CA TRP A 193 -13.56 4.00 27.71
C TRP A 193 -12.32 4.91 27.85
N LYS A 194 -11.49 4.74 28.90
CA LYS A 194 -10.36 5.64 29.19
C LYS A 194 -9.17 5.52 28.24
N LEU A 195 -9.13 4.52 27.35
CA LEU A 195 -8.04 4.30 26.38
C LEU A 195 -8.31 4.85 24.97
N MET A 196 -9.55 5.26 24.66
CA MET A 196 -9.87 5.84 23.34
C MET A 196 -9.35 7.27 23.14
N LEU A 197 -9.00 7.97 24.21
CA LEU A 197 -8.49 9.36 24.15
C LEU A 197 -6.99 9.44 23.89
N ILE A 198 -6.21 8.41 24.22
CA ILE A 198 -4.76 8.38 23.95
C ILE A 198 -4.49 7.98 22.49
N SER A 199 -5.33 7.12 21.92
CA SER A 199 -5.21 6.71 20.51
C SER A 199 -5.65 7.80 19.53
N LEU A 200 -6.50 8.75 19.94
CA LEU A 200 -6.88 9.88 19.08
C LEU A 200 -5.79 10.97 19.01
N LEU A 201 -4.98 11.13 20.07
CA LEU A 201 -3.91 12.15 20.10
C LEU A 201 -2.67 11.73 19.28
N GLU A 202 -2.34 10.44 19.23
CA GLU A 202 -1.22 9.95 18.40
C GLU A 202 -1.56 9.96 16.89
N ILE A 203 -2.84 9.81 16.53
CA ILE A 203 -3.29 9.92 15.14
C ILE A 203 -3.18 11.38 14.63
N GLU A 204 -3.38 12.39 15.48
CA GLU A 204 -3.28 13.79 15.09
C GLU A 204 -1.84 14.25 14.83
N ILE A 205 -0.85 13.71 15.56
CA ILE A 205 0.56 14.05 15.34
C ILE A 205 1.07 13.47 14.02
N LEU A 206 0.56 12.30 13.59
CA LEU A 206 0.88 11.74 12.26
C LEU A 206 0.14 12.45 11.12
N LYS A 207 -1.07 13.00 11.34
CA LYS A 207 -1.78 13.79 10.33
C LYS A 207 -1.02 15.05 9.94
N SER A 208 -0.43 15.75 10.92
CA SER A 208 0.25 17.04 10.68
C SER A 208 1.48 16.94 9.75
N TYR A 209 2.13 15.78 9.66
CA TYR A 209 3.36 15.62 8.86
C TYR A 209 3.15 15.21 7.40
N TYR A 210 1.92 14.86 6.99
CA TYR A 210 1.66 14.32 5.64
C TYR A 210 0.60 15.07 4.82
N HIS A 211 0.04 16.18 5.32
CA HIS A 211 -0.92 17.00 4.56
C HIS A 211 -0.22 17.87 3.51
N THR A 212 0.28 17.23 2.46
CA THR A 212 0.34 17.87 1.14
C THR A 212 -0.85 17.37 0.34
N CYS A 213 -1.75 18.31 0.00
CA CYS A 213 -2.33 18.21 -1.34
C CYS A 213 -1.19 18.35 -2.37
#